data_AF-A0A662Q4M4-F1
#
_entry.id   AF-A0A662Q4M4-F1
#
_cell.length_a   1.000
_cell.length_b   1.000
_cell.length_c   1.000
_cell.angle_alpha   90.00
_cell.angle_beta   90.00
_cell.angle_gamma   90.00
#
_symmetry.space_group_name_H-M   'P 1'
#
loop_
_entity.id
_entity.type
_entity.pdbx_description
1 polymer ?
#
loop_
_entity_poly.entity_id
_entity_poly.type
_entity_poly.pdbx_seq_one_letter_code
_entity_poly.pdbx_strand_id
1 'polypeptide(L)'
;MKREFWAEFDLYRVVDKKGLVDYFVGRLPSPPIQELEQIQDPIARYQLLAQLAAIDEEVSFLDAKGKERSVAVKDYARTGALQYSEPSGLLFWYHASASNEHIDPRKTEGSFQGFLSDQLRRMQAVLGTTGFQTMAAQSLPDLSLFPSGAWTLGFLFTLRKPYLSKDDREFTVLDNPVRKEWVFQVPYIAPSQWKGALRAAMRRLRGYTSWEQETHDKQMVRLFGNIKGEESEFSAGWLHFYPTYFDRIGLEVINPHSRETGAGTWPIYLESVPVGTKGSFVLLYVPLGEVTEEEMRADFQAVAQGIKAMFTVYGFGAKTSSGFGRANVDWEKAEVQPRDLLWDVWKEVWQDG
;
A
#
# COMPACT_ATOMS: atom_id res chain seq x y z
N MET A 1 -1.96 13.09 25.86
CA MET A 1 -2.17 11.64 26.08
C MET A 1 -2.93 11.13 24.88
N LYS A 2 -2.24 10.43 23.98
CA LYS A 2 -2.78 9.90 22.73
C LYS A 2 -3.83 8.83 23.07
N ARG A 3 -5.09 9.01 22.66
CA ARG A 3 -6.13 7.97 22.72
C ARG A 3 -5.87 6.93 21.62
N GLU A 4 -4.67 6.34 21.62
CA GLU A 4 -4.31 5.24 20.72
C GLU A 4 -4.84 3.89 21.24
N PHE A 5 -5.36 3.87 22.47
CA PHE A 5 -6.00 2.72 23.08
C PHE A 5 -7.42 3.10 23.51
N TRP A 6 -8.41 2.41 22.95
CA TRP A 6 -9.78 2.41 23.46
C TRP A 6 -9.86 1.60 24.77
N ALA A 7 -8.98 1.91 25.73
CA ALA A 7 -8.86 1.24 27.02
C ALA A 7 -10.11 1.39 27.90
N GLU A 8 -11.04 2.28 27.50
CA GLU A 8 -12.35 2.42 28.13
C GLU A 8 -13.25 1.20 27.90
N PHE A 9 -13.02 0.42 26.83
CA PHE A 9 -13.75 -0.82 26.57
C PHE A 9 -12.90 -2.03 26.93
N ASP A 10 -13.20 -2.65 28.07
CA ASP A 10 -12.59 -3.92 28.47
C ASP A 10 -13.24 -5.07 27.69
N LEU A 11 -12.77 -5.26 26.45
CA LEU A 11 -13.27 -6.33 25.57
C LEU A 11 -12.98 -7.73 26.15
N TYR A 12 -12.03 -7.88 27.08
CA TYR A 12 -11.74 -9.16 27.73
C TYR A 12 -12.92 -9.67 28.56
N ARG A 13 -13.71 -8.78 29.16
CA ARG A 13 -14.85 -9.17 30.03
C ARG A 13 -16.12 -9.55 29.28
N VAL A 14 -16.20 -9.24 27.99
CA VAL A 14 -17.41 -9.52 27.21
C VAL A 14 -17.49 -11.01 26.89
N VAL A 15 -18.58 -11.65 27.28
CA VAL A 15 -18.80 -13.10 27.09
C VAL A 15 -19.01 -13.45 25.61
N ASP A 16 -19.81 -12.67 24.88
CA ASP A 16 -20.10 -12.92 23.47
C ASP A 16 -19.03 -12.30 22.54
N LYS A 17 -17.85 -12.94 22.50
CA LYS A 17 -16.73 -12.54 21.63
C LYS A 17 -17.07 -12.66 20.14
N LYS A 18 -17.87 -13.67 19.78
CA LYS A 18 -18.29 -13.89 18.40
C LYS A 18 -19.18 -12.73 17.93
N GLY A 19 -20.18 -12.37 18.73
CA GLY A 19 -21.05 -11.22 18.47
C GLY A 19 -20.28 -9.89 18.42
N LEU A 20 -19.21 -9.74 19.23
CA LEU A 20 -18.32 -8.57 19.14
C LEU A 20 -17.63 -8.48 17.79
N VAL A 21 -16.99 -9.57 17.34
CA VAL A 21 -16.35 -9.62 16.02
C VAL A 21 -17.38 -9.31 14.93
N ASP A 22 -18.54 -9.98 14.96
CA ASP A 22 -19.61 -9.81 13.97
C ASP A 22 -20.17 -8.37 13.97
N TYR A 23 -20.27 -7.70 15.12
CA TYR A 23 -20.67 -6.29 15.21
C TYR A 23 -19.60 -5.35 14.65
N PHE A 24 -18.33 -5.54 15.03
CA PHE A 24 -17.25 -4.68 14.56
C PHE A 24 -17.10 -4.75 13.04
N VAL A 25 -17.29 -5.93 12.44
CA VAL A 25 -17.28 -6.07 10.98
C VAL A 25 -18.62 -5.70 10.32
N GLY A 26 -19.64 -5.32 11.09
CA GLY A 26 -20.93 -4.84 10.59
C GLY A 26 -21.90 -5.94 10.12
N ARG A 27 -21.66 -7.21 10.50
CA ARG A 27 -22.61 -8.33 10.31
C ARG A 27 -23.75 -8.31 11.33
N LEU A 28 -23.51 -7.75 12.51
CA LEU A 28 -24.51 -7.59 13.56
C LEU A 28 -24.89 -6.11 13.68
N PRO A 29 -26.19 -5.74 13.69
CA PRO A 29 -26.62 -4.34 13.72
C PRO A 29 -26.43 -3.68 15.09
N SER A 30 -26.45 -4.47 16.17
CA SER A 30 -26.30 -4.00 17.55
C SER A 30 -25.17 -4.76 18.24
N PRO A 31 -24.37 -4.11 19.11
CA PRO A 31 -23.30 -4.78 19.83
C PRO A 31 -23.83 -5.67 20.96
N PRO A 32 -23.06 -6.68 21.39
CA PRO A 32 -23.38 -7.47 22.60
C PRO A 32 -23.41 -6.65 23.90
N ILE A 33 -22.74 -5.49 23.94
CA ILE A 33 -22.76 -4.55 25.07
C ILE A 33 -23.13 -3.14 24.59
N GLN A 34 -24.06 -2.49 25.30
CA GLN A 34 -24.71 -1.27 24.82
C GLN A 34 -23.74 -0.08 24.70
N GLU A 35 -22.68 -0.05 25.51
CA GLU A 35 -21.68 1.01 25.50
C GLU A 35 -20.92 1.10 24.16
N LEU A 36 -20.88 0.02 23.36
CA LEU A 36 -20.26 0.02 22.03
C LEU A 36 -21.15 0.64 20.94
N GLU A 37 -22.42 0.93 21.22
CA GLU A 37 -23.33 1.56 20.25
C GLU A 37 -22.87 2.97 19.86
N GLN A 38 -22.12 3.66 20.72
CA GLN A 38 -21.57 4.98 20.40
C GLN A 38 -20.46 4.92 19.34
N ILE A 39 -19.88 3.74 19.09
CA ILE A 39 -18.75 3.55 18.19
C ILE A 39 -19.28 3.27 16.78
N GLN A 40 -19.60 4.34 16.06
CA GLN A 40 -20.12 4.27 14.70
C GLN A 40 -19.03 4.35 13.63
N ASP A 41 -17.85 4.88 13.97
CA ASP A 41 -16.74 5.01 13.04
C ASP A 41 -16.10 3.64 12.70
N PRO A 42 -16.04 3.23 11.42
CA PRO A 42 -15.41 1.97 11.02
C PRO A 42 -13.93 1.84 11.39
N ILE A 43 -13.15 2.94 11.44
CA ILE A 43 -11.75 2.89 11.89
C ILE A 43 -11.67 2.52 13.37
N ALA A 44 -12.50 3.15 14.21
CA ALA A 44 -12.58 2.82 15.63
C ALA A 44 -12.97 1.34 15.83
N ARG A 45 -13.96 0.83 15.07
CA ARG A 45 -14.33 -0.59 15.10
C ARG A 45 -13.19 -1.51 14.67
N TYR A 46 -12.40 -1.13 13.65
CA TYR A 46 -11.23 -1.89 13.21
C TYR A 46 -10.14 -1.95 14.30
N GLN A 47 -9.88 -0.83 14.96
CA GLN A 47 -8.89 -0.76 16.04
C GLN A 47 -9.30 -1.62 17.24
N LEU A 48 -10.59 -1.63 17.59
CA LEU A 48 -11.15 -2.50 18.63
C LEU A 48 -11.09 -3.98 18.22
N LEU A 49 -11.35 -4.29 16.96
CA LEU A 49 -11.17 -5.64 16.42
C LEU A 49 -9.70 -6.10 16.56
N ALA A 50 -8.72 -5.21 16.40
CA ALA A 50 -7.31 -5.54 16.62
C ALA A 50 -6.97 -5.87 18.07
N GLN A 51 -7.70 -5.30 19.05
CA GLN A 51 -7.54 -5.68 20.45
C GLN A 51 -8.03 -7.12 20.72
N LEU A 52 -9.06 -7.57 20.00
CA LEU A 52 -9.54 -8.97 20.08
C LEU A 52 -8.50 -9.97 19.56
N ALA A 53 -7.54 -9.55 18.73
CA ALA A 53 -6.47 -10.42 18.26
C ALA A 53 -5.51 -10.87 19.38
N ALA A 54 -5.53 -10.19 20.54
CA ALA A 54 -4.76 -10.56 21.73
C ALA A 54 -5.52 -11.50 22.68
N ILE A 55 -6.70 -12.01 22.28
CA ILE A 55 -7.53 -12.91 23.07
C ILE A 55 -7.41 -14.33 22.50
N ASP A 56 -6.87 -15.25 23.31
CA ASP A 56 -6.68 -16.66 22.96
C ASP A 56 -7.86 -17.56 23.36
N GLU A 57 -8.96 -16.99 23.86
CA GLU A 57 -10.22 -17.70 24.08
C GLU A 57 -10.75 -18.30 22.77
N GLU A 58 -11.53 -19.37 22.86
CA GLU A 58 -12.17 -19.96 21.69
C GLU A 58 -13.62 -19.48 21.52
N VAL A 59 -14.05 -19.38 20.26
CA VAL A 59 -15.44 -19.13 19.87
C VAL A 59 -15.98 -20.29 19.06
N SER A 60 -17.21 -20.69 19.38
CA SER A 60 -17.91 -21.77 18.70
C SER A 60 -18.83 -21.23 17.59
N PHE A 61 -18.91 -21.96 16.48
CA PHE A 61 -19.77 -21.64 15.34
C PHE A 61 -20.17 -22.91 14.60
N LEU A 62 -21.23 -22.83 13.78
CA LEU A 62 -21.65 -23.94 12.92
C LEU A 62 -20.94 -23.85 11.57
N ASP A 63 -20.40 -24.97 11.09
CA ASP A 63 -19.84 -25.05 9.75
C ASP A 63 -20.92 -25.15 8.66
N ALA A 64 -20.56 -25.09 7.37
CA ALA A 64 -21.49 -25.16 6.23
C ALA A 64 -22.35 -26.44 6.24
N LYS A 65 -21.94 -27.46 6.98
CA LYS A 65 -22.64 -28.74 7.13
C LYS A 65 -23.42 -28.81 8.45
N GLY A 66 -23.55 -27.69 9.16
CA GLY A 66 -24.22 -27.60 10.45
C GLY A 66 -23.46 -28.24 11.61
N LYS A 67 -22.16 -28.55 11.45
CA LYS A 67 -21.35 -29.15 12.51
C LYS A 67 -20.70 -28.06 13.36
N GLU A 68 -20.77 -28.20 14.67
CA GLU A 68 -20.11 -27.29 15.60
C GLU A 68 -18.59 -27.38 15.49
N ARG A 69 -17.96 -26.21 15.40
CA ARG A 69 -16.52 -25.98 15.33
C ARG A 69 -16.14 -24.91 16.33
N SER A 70 -14.87 -24.91 16.72
CA SER A 70 -14.27 -23.94 17.63
C SER A 70 -12.94 -23.46 17.07
N VAL A 71 -12.66 -22.17 17.17
CA VAL A 71 -11.37 -21.55 16.81
C VAL A 71 -11.07 -20.40 17.78
N ALA A 72 -9.80 -20.01 17.90
CA ALA A 72 -9.44 -18.86 18.72
C ALA A 72 -10.12 -17.56 18.21
N VAL A 73 -10.49 -16.65 19.11
CA VAL A 73 -11.12 -15.35 18.76
C VAL A 73 -10.31 -14.62 17.70
N LYS A 74 -8.97 -14.59 17.83
CA LYS A 74 -8.06 -13.97 16.87
C LYS A 74 -8.21 -14.56 15.45
N ASP A 75 -8.38 -15.87 15.34
CA ASP A 75 -8.51 -16.55 14.04
C ASP A 75 -9.90 -16.33 13.44
N TYR A 76 -10.94 -16.27 14.28
CA TYR A 76 -12.29 -15.87 13.86
C TYR A 76 -12.34 -14.40 13.41
N ALA A 77 -11.64 -13.48 14.10
CA ALA A 77 -11.52 -12.09 13.68
C ALA A 77 -10.82 -11.93 12.32
N ARG A 78 -9.79 -12.75 12.06
CA ARG A 78 -9.03 -12.75 10.80
C ARG A 78 -9.81 -13.36 9.64
N THR A 79 -10.33 -14.57 9.85
CA THR A 79 -10.78 -15.47 8.77
C THR A 79 -12.23 -15.91 8.90
N GLY A 80 -12.90 -15.50 9.97
CA GLY A 80 -14.26 -15.90 10.24
C GLY A 80 -14.40 -17.41 10.47
N ALA A 81 -15.54 -17.95 10.04
CA ALA A 81 -15.88 -19.37 10.11
C ALA A 81 -15.16 -20.22 9.03
N LEU A 82 -14.16 -19.66 8.32
CA LEU A 82 -13.41 -20.32 7.24
C LEU A 82 -14.30 -20.90 6.13
N GLN A 83 -15.37 -20.20 5.77
CA GLN A 83 -16.28 -20.59 4.69
C GLN A 83 -16.39 -19.49 3.63
N TYR A 84 -15.95 -19.80 2.42
CA TYR A 84 -16.13 -18.92 1.26
C TYR A 84 -17.60 -18.73 0.87
N SER A 85 -18.55 -19.50 1.42
CA SER A 85 -19.98 -19.28 1.23
C SER A 85 -20.56 -18.23 2.18
N GLU A 86 -19.92 -17.99 3.34
CA GLU A 86 -20.37 -17.01 4.33
C GLU A 86 -19.16 -16.27 4.94
N PRO A 87 -18.69 -15.18 4.32
CA PRO A 87 -17.48 -14.49 4.78
C PRO A 87 -17.75 -13.81 6.12
N SER A 88 -16.97 -14.13 7.15
CA SER A 88 -17.00 -13.45 8.45
C SER A 88 -15.61 -12.95 8.86
N GLY A 89 -15.51 -12.25 9.99
CA GLY A 89 -14.30 -11.51 10.35
C GLY A 89 -13.92 -10.50 9.27
N LEU A 90 -12.63 -10.23 9.11
CA LEU A 90 -12.12 -9.29 8.10
C LEU A 90 -12.42 -9.67 6.66
N LEU A 91 -12.59 -10.96 6.35
CA LEU A 91 -12.98 -11.38 5.01
C LEU A 91 -14.31 -10.73 4.57
N PHE A 92 -15.22 -10.50 5.52
CA PHE A 92 -16.47 -9.80 5.26
C PHE A 92 -16.22 -8.37 4.76
N TRP A 93 -15.36 -7.61 5.42
CA TRP A 93 -15.05 -6.23 5.00
C TRP A 93 -14.42 -6.14 3.62
N TYR A 94 -13.49 -7.04 3.31
CA TYR A 94 -12.73 -6.95 2.06
C TYR A 94 -13.50 -7.48 0.83
N HIS A 95 -14.42 -8.44 1.01
CA HIS A 95 -15.09 -9.14 -0.10
C HIS A 95 -16.62 -8.98 -0.17
N ALA A 96 -17.29 -8.26 0.73
CA ALA A 96 -18.76 -8.25 0.75
C ALA A 96 -19.44 -7.35 -0.30
N SER A 97 -19.69 -7.96 -1.47
CA SER A 97 -21.03 -8.03 -2.06
C SER A 97 -21.32 -9.48 -2.45
N ALA A 98 -21.24 -10.41 -1.48
CA ALA A 98 -21.64 -11.79 -1.68
C ALA A 98 -23.16 -11.91 -1.43
N SER A 99 -23.95 -11.60 -2.46
CA SER A 99 -25.17 -12.37 -2.69
C SER A 99 -24.80 -13.87 -2.78
N ASN A 100 -25.74 -14.76 -2.47
CA ASN A 100 -25.59 -16.23 -2.36
C ASN A 100 -25.06 -17.01 -3.60
N GLU A 101 -24.26 -16.40 -4.47
CA GLU A 101 -23.61 -17.04 -5.62
C GLU A 101 -22.09 -16.78 -5.55
N HIS A 102 -21.30 -17.83 -5.80
CA HIS A 102 -19.83 -17.93 -5.68
C HIS A 102 -19.04 -16.61 -5.46
N ILE A 103 -18.38 -16.50 -4.31
CA ILE A 103 -17.40 -15.43 -4.04
C ILE A 103 -16.21 -15.60 -4.99
N ASP A 104 -15.95 -14.61 -5.84
CA ASP A 104 -14.65 -14.45 -6.48
C ASP A 104 -13.74 -13.67 -5.52
N PRO A 105 -12.79 -14.31 -4.81
CA PRO A 105 -11.87 -13.63 -3.90
C PRO A 105 -10.98 -12.60 -4.61
N ARG A 106 -11.03 -12.50 -5.94
CA ARG A 106 -10.31 -11.48 -6.71
C ARG A 106 -11.11 -10.20 -6.94
N LYS A 107 -12.42 -10.18 -6.62
CA LYS A 107 -13.25 -8.97 -6.72
C LYS A 107 -13.32 -8.25 -5.38
N THR A 108 -12.84 -7.01 -5.34
CA THR A 108 -12.91 -6.11 -4.18
C THR A 108 -14.13 -5.20 -4.30
N GLU A 109 -15.28 -5.70 -3.87
CA GLU A 109 -16.59 -5.02 -3.96
C GLU A 109 -17.27 -4.88 -2.57
N GLY A 110 -16.47 -4.99 -1.49
CA GLY A 110 -16.88 -4.83 -0.10
C GLY A 110 -17.35 -3.42 0.28
N SER A 111 -18.22 -3.31 1.29
CA SER A 111 -18.61 -2.02 1.91
C SER A 111 -17.41 -1.22 2.44
N PHE A 112 -16.33 -1.92 2.81
CA PHE A 112 -15.08 -1.29 3.26
C PHE A 112 -14.37 -0.50 2.16
N GLN A 113 -14.53 -0.88 0.88
CA GLN A 113 -13.95 -0.11 -0.23
C GLN A 113 -14.60 1.27 -0.35
N GLY A 114 -15.93 1.33 -0.14
CA GLY A 114 -16.67 2.60 -0.05
C GLY A 114 -16.15 3.46 1.11
N PHE A 115 -15.94 2.84 2.28
CA PHE A 115 -15.35 3.51 3.43
C PHE A 115 -13.96 4.10 3.12
N LEU A 116 -13.05 3.33 2.52
CA LEU A 116 -11.70 3.80 2.15
C LEU A 116 -11.76 4.93 1.12
N SER A 117 -12.68 4.82 0.15
CA SER A 117 -12.94 5.88 -0.84
C SER A 117 -13.38 7.18 -0.14
N ASP A 118 -14.26 7.08 0.85
CA ASP A 118 -14.73 8.24 1.63
C ASP A 118 -13.61 8.85 2.46
N GLN A 119 -12.77 8.02 3.10
CA GLN A 119 -11.59 8.48 3.85
C GLN A 119 -10.60 9.20 2.94
N LEU A 120 -10.32 8.66 1.76
CA LEU A 120 -9.43 9.29 0.79
C LEU A 120 -9.98 10.65 0.34
N ARG A 121 -11.29 10.75 0.08
CA ARG A 121 -11.94 12.03 -0.26
C ARG A 121 -11.85 13.05 0.88
N ARG A 122 -12.04 12.62 2.14
CA ARG A 122 -11.89 13.48 3.33
C ARG A 122 -10.45 13.97 3.46
N MET A 123 -9.47 13.09 3.30
CA MET A 123 -8.05 13.45 3.31
C MET A 123 -7.74 14.51 2.26
N GLN A 124 -8.21 14.29 1.03
CA GLN A 124 -8.00 15.24 -0.07
C GLN A 124 -8.63 16.61 0.22
N ALA A 125 -9.81 16.65 0.82
CA ALA A 125 -10.47 17.90 1.22
C ALA A 125 -9.67 18.65 2.30
N VAL A 126 -9.13 17.93 3.30
CA VAL A 126 -8.32 18.53 4.39
C VAL A 126 -7.00 19.07 3.88
N LEU A 127 -6.33 18.36 2.97
CA LEU A 127 -5.05 18.77 2.41
C LEU A 127 -5.17 19.95 1.42
N GLY A 128 -6.35 20.55 1.26
CA GLY A 128 -6.57 21.65 0.32
C GLY A 128 -6.44 21.22 -1.14
N THR A 129 -6.44 19.91 -1.40
CA THR A 129 -6.44 19.35 -2.77
C THR A 129 -7.88 19.32 -3.30
N THR A 130 -8.57 20.45 -3.17
CA THR A 130 -9.95 20.66 -3.63
C THR A 130 -9.96 20.78 -5.16
N GLY A 131 -9.89 19.65 -5.85
CA GLY A 131 -9.89 19.62 -7.31
C GLY A 131 -9.57 18.30 -8.01
N PHE A 132 -9.32 17.20 -7.29
CA PHE A 132 -9.03 15.92 -7.94
C PHE A 132 -10.31 15.18 -8.32
N GLN A 133 -10.75 15.40 -9.57
CA GLN A 133 -11.51 14.38 -10.27
C GLN A 133 -10.78 13.04 -10.09
N THR A 134 -11.50 12.04 -9.60
CA THR A 134 -11.29 10.61 -9.81
C THR A 134 -9.88 10.24 -10.29
N MET A 135 -8.97 9.96 -9.36
CA MET A 135 -7.67 9.36 -9.69
C MET A 135 -6.77 10.14 -10.67
N ALA A 136 -6.99 11.44 -10.92
CA ALA A 136 -6.04 12.27 -11.66
C ALA A 136 -4.81 12.62 -10.78
N ALA A 137 -3.63 12.69 -11.39
CA ALA A 137 -2.34 12.73 -10.69
C ALA A 137 -2.23 13.95 -9.78
N GLN A 138 -1.66 13.82 -8.58
CA GLN A 138 -1.33 14.95 -7.70
C GLN A 138 -0.75 16.10 -8.52
N SER A 139 -1.18 17.34 -8.26
CA SER A 139 -0.76 18.50 -9.04
C SER A 139 0.75 18.60 -8.95
N LEU A 140 1.39 18.73 -10.11
CA LEU A 140 2.83 18.87 -10.16
C LEU A 140 3.28 20.11 -9.35
N PRO A 141 4.42 20.03 -8.66
CA PRO A 141 4.99 21.18 -7.97
C PRO A 141 5.28 22.33 -8.93
N ASP A 142 5.05 23.56 -8.50
CA ASP A 142 5.38 24.75 -9.26
C ASP A 142 6.91 24.92 -9.36
N LEU A 143 7.47 24.69 -10.56
CA LEU A 143 8.90 24.78 -10.81
C LEU A 143 9.47 26.19 -10.64
N SER A 144 8.64 27.24 -10.67
CA SER A 144 9.10 28.63 -10.45
C SER A 144 9.65 28.88 -9.05
N LEU A 145 9.36 27.98 -8.10
CA LEU A 145 9.84 28.03 -6.72
C LEU A 145 11.21 27.37 -6.54
N PHE A 146 11.77 26.74 -7.58
CA PHE A 146 12.99 25.93 -7.51
C PHE A 146 14.12 26.50 -8.39
N PRO A 147 15.40 26.13 -8.14
CA PRO A 147 16.53 26.57 -8.95
C PRO A 147 16.43 26.12 -10.42
N SER A 148 17.16 26.80 -11.30
CA SER A 148 17.30 26.40 -12.70
C SER A 148 17.81 24.96 -12.81
N GLY A 149 17.26 24.21 -13.78
CA GLY A 149 17.54 22.78 -13.93
C GLY A 149 16.64 21.86 -13.10
N ALA A 150 15.75 22.40 -12.26
CA ALA A 150 14.69 21.61 -11.64
C ALA A 150 13.70 21.08 -12.70
N TRP A 151 13.21 19.87 -12.49
CA TRP A 151 12.19 19.26 -13.33
C TRP A 151 11.24 18.41 -12.51
N THR A 152 10.05 18.16 -13.04
CA THR A 152 9.06 17.30 -12.40
C THR A 152 8.38 16.39 -13.42
N LEU A 153 7.98 15.22 -12.93
CA LEU A 153 7.35 14.16 -13.69
C LEU A 153 6.16 13.63 -12.88
N GLY A 154 5.01 13.54 -13.53
CA GLY A 154 3.79 12.96 -12.95
C GLY A 154 3.09 12.07 -13.95
N PHE A 155 2.55 10.93 -13.50
CA PHE A 155 1.73 10.06 -14.34
C PHE A 155 0.81 9.18 -13.51
N LEU A 156 -0.17 8.59 -14.19
CA LEU A 156 -1.02 7.54 -13.65
C LEU A 156 -0.49 6.17 -14.02
N PHE A 157 -0.73 5.21 -13.13
CA PHE A 157 -0.44 3.81 -13.37
C PHE A 157 -1.58 2.93 -12.86
N THR A 158 -1.70 1.74 -13.42
CA THR A 158 -2.66 0.71 -12.99
C THR A 158 -1.90 -0.55 -12.58
N LEU A 159 -2.12 -1.02 -11.36
CA LEU A 159 -1.48 -2.25 -10.86
C LEU A 159 -1.82 -3.44 -11.74
N ARG A 160 -0.80 -4.11 -12.28
CA ARG A 160 -0.91 -5.38 -13.03
C ARG A 160 -0.81 -6.58 -12.09
N LYS A 161 -0.14 -6.40 -10.95
CA LYS A 161 -0.06 -7.36 -9.85
C LYS A 161 -0.33 -6.63 -8.53
N PRO A 162 -0.85 -7.33 -7.51
CA PRO A 162 -1.12 -6.71 -6.22
C PRO A 162 0.13 -6.02 -5.66
N TYR A 163 -0.06 -4.92 -4.94
CA TYR A 163 1.01 -4.26 -4.20
C TYR A 163 0.95 -4.72 -2.74
N LEU A 164 2.11 -5.11 -2.23
CA LEU A 164 2.31 -5.48 -0.84
C LEU A 164 3.30 -4.53 -0.20
N SER A 165 3.08 -4.23 1.07
CA SER A 165 4.06 -3.58 1.93
C SER A 165 3.88 -4.08 3.35
N LYS A 166 4.77 -3.66 4.23
CA LYS A 166 4.64 -3.89 5.66
C LYS A 166 4.19 -2.60 6.34
N ASP A 167 3.11 -2.66 7.10
CA ASP A 167 2.78 -1.63 8.09
C ASP A 167 3.67 -1.81 9.34
N ASP A 168 4.05 -0.70 9.95
CA ASP A 168 4.95 -0.68 11.13
C ASP A 168 4.16 -0.70 12.45
N ARG A 169 2.83 -0.82 12.40
CA ARG A 169 1.97 -0.85 13.58
C ARG A 169 2.00 -2.19 14.30
N GLU A 170 2.00 -2.13 15.62
CA GLU A 170 2.09 -3.31 16.49
C GLU A 170 0.77 -4.08 16.59
N PHE A 171 -0.35 -3.38 16.74
CA PHE A 171 -1.67 -4.00 16.92
C PHE A 171 -2.45 -4.02 15.61
N THR A 172 -2.41 -5.16 14.94
CA THR A 172 -3.13 -5.38 13.68
C THR A 172 -3.83 -6.73 13.73
N VAL A 173 -5.03 -6.81 13.15
CA VAL A 173 -5.79 -8.06 13.18
C VAL A 173 -5.09 -9.13 12.32
N LEU A 174 -4.54 -8.72 11.18
CA LEU A 174 -3.77 -9.56 10.27
C LEU A 174 -2.28 -9.38 10.50
N ASP A 175 -1.52 -10.47 10.46
CA ASP A 175 -0.07 -10.45 10.68
C ASP A 175 0.71 -9.68 9.61
N ASN A 176 0.13 -9.51 8.41
CA ASN A 176 0.77 -8.87 7.27
C ASN A 176 -0.11 -7.76 6.67
N PRO A 177 -0.27 -6.64 7.37
CA PRO A 177 -1.06 -5.51 6.91
C PRO A 177 -0.29 -4.69 5.86
N VAL A 178 -1.02 -4.17 4.88
CA VAL A 178 -0.48 -3.14 3.97
C VAL A 178 -0.35 -1.84 4.74
N ARG A 179 0.63 -1.02 4.35
CA ARG A 179 0.97 0.22 5.05
C ARG A 179 -0.15 1.23 4.84
N LYS A 180 -0.66 1.80 5.94
CA LYS A 180 -1.71 2.82 5.91
C LYS A 180 -1.22 4.18 6.42
N GLU A 181 -1.75 5.25 5.86
CA GLU A 181 -1.59 6.60 6.39
C GLU A 181 -2.20 6.67 7.80
N TRP A 182 -1.59 7.46 8.68
CA TRP A 182 -1.86 7.44 10.12
C TRP A 182 -3.24 7.99 10.50
N VAL A 183 -3.71 9.04 9.84
CA VAL A 183 -4.96 9.73 10.20
C VAL A 183 -6.16 9.06 9.53
N PHE A 184 -6.12 8.88 8.22
CA PHE A 184 -7.27 8.46 7.42
C PHE A 184 -7.29 6.95 7.17
N GLN A 185 -6.23 6.23 7.56
CA GLN A 185 -6.16 4.77 7.48
C GLN A 185 -6.28 4.21 6.06
N VAL A 186 -5.99 5.04 5.05
CA VAL A 186 -5.95 4.64 3.64
C VAL A 186 -4.60 4.01 3.30
N PRO A 187 -4.53 2.95 2.49
CA PRO A 187 -3.26 2.39 2.04
C PRO A 187 -2.44 3.42 1.27
N TYR A 188 -1.12 3.37 1.43
CA TYR A 188 -0.25 4.26 0.68
C TYR A 188 1.14 3.67 0.42
N ILE A 189 1.82 4.24 -0.57
CA ILE A 189 3.25 4.08 -0.79
C ILE A 189 3.92 5.34 -0.28
N ALA A 190 4.81 5.19 0.69
CA ALA A 190 5.57 6.29 1.25
C ALA A 190 6.64 6.81 0.26
N PRO A 191 7.03 8.10 0.34
CA PRO A 191 8.14 8.64 -0.44
C PRO A 191 9.43 7.84 -0.33
N SER A 192 9.74 7.34 0.88
CA SER A 192 10.92 6.52 1.12
C SER A 192 10.85 5.15 0.44
N GLN A 193 9.64 4.58 0.29
CA GLN A 193 9.44 3.32 -0.43
C GLN A 193 9.61 3.52 -1.94
N TRP A 194 9.11 4.63 -2.49
CA TRP A 194 9.37 4.99 -3.88
C TRP A 194 10.86 5.20 -4.16
N LYS A 195 11.53 5.97 -3.30
CA LYS A 195 12.98 6.18 -3.37
C LYS A 195 13.73 4.85 -3.36
N GLY A 196 13.41 3.97 -2.41
CA GLY A 196 14.03 2.65 -2.30
C GLY A 196 13.78 1.76 -3.52
N ALA A 197 12.56 1.75 -4.04
CA ALA A 197 12.19 0.96 -5.21
C ALA A 197 12.91 1.45 -6.48
N LEU A 198 12.95 2.76 -6.72
CA LEU A 198 13.63 3.32 -7.89
C LEU A 198 15.15 3.12 -7.79
N ARG A 199 15.75 3.39 -6.63
CA ARG A 199 17.18 3.14 -6.38
C ARG A 199 17.52 1.68 -6.65
N ALA A 200 16.72 0.74 -6.15
CA ALA A 200 16.93 -0.69 -6.39
C ALA A 200 16.80 -1.09 -7.87
N ALA A 201 15.83 -0.51 -8.60
CA ALA A 201 15.68 -0.74 -10.03
C ALA A 201 16.90 -0.23 -10.82
N MET A 202 17.35 0.99 -10.54
CA MET A 202 18.52 1.58 -11.19
C MET A 202 19.81 0.81 -10.87
N ARG A 203 20.02 0.38 -9.62
CA ARG A 203 21.15 -0.50 -9.26
C ARG A 203 21.17 -1.78 -10.09
N ARG A 204 20.00 -2.40 -10.34
CA ARG A 204 19.89 -3.61 -11.17
C ARG A 204 20.19 -3.34 -12.64
N LEU A 205 19.70 -2.23 -13.20
CA LEU A 205 20.01 -1.83 -14.58
C LEU A 205 21.51 -1.57 -14.78
N ARG A 206 22.18 -1.01 -13.76
CA ARG A 206 23.62 -0.77 -13.74
C ARG A 206 24.46 -2.02 -13.44
N GLY A 207 23.82 -3.13 -13.09
CA GLY A 207 24.51 -4.39 -12.78
C GLY A 207 25.34 -4.36 -11.49
N TYR A 208 25.03 -3.47 -10.53
CA TYR A 208 25.82 -3.40 -9.31
C TYR A 208 25.63 -4.64 -8.43
N THR A 209 26.76 -5.18 -7.95
CA THR A 209 26.83 -6.30 -7.02
C THR A 209 27.22 -5.86 -5.61
N SER A 210 27.79 -4.66 -5.45
CA SER A 210 28.19 -4.09 -4.15
C SER A 210 27.68 -2.67 -3.93
N TRP A 211 27.78 -2.18 -2.69
CA TRP A 211 27.47 -0.79 -2.33
C TRP A 211 28.56 0.17 -2.81
N GLU A 212 29.82 -0.26 -2.76
CA GLU A 212 30.98 0.51 -3.22
C GLU A 212 30.86 0.94 -4.68
N GLN A 213 30.35 0.08 -5.56
CA GLN A 213 30.10 0.43 -6.97
C GLN A 213 29.10 1.59 -7.12
N GLU A 214 28.10 1.67 -6.24
CA GLU A 214 27.14 2.78 -6.25
C GLU A 214 27.74 4.06 -5.69
N THR A 215 28.54 3.98 -4.61
CA THR A 215 29.23 5.15 -4.04
C THR A 215 30.16 5.83 -5.06
N HIS A 216 30.77 5.07 -5.96
CA HIS A 216 31.62 5.62 -7.02
C HIS A 216 30.83 6.15 -8.24
N ASP A 217 29.52 5.88 -8.33
CA ASP A 217 28.66 6.44 -9.37
C ASP A 217 28.11 7.79 -8.92
N LYS A 218 28.74 8.86 -9.41
CA LYS A 218 28.37 10.25 -9.08
C LYS A 218 26.91 10.57 -9.41
N GLN A 219 26.34 9.99 -10.47
CA GLN A 219 24.94 10.21 -10.82
C GLN A 219 24.01 9.55 -9.79
N MET A 220 24.31 8.32 -9.35
CA MET A 220 23.53 7.65 -8.30
C MET A 220 23.60 8.39 -6.96
N VAL A 221 24.80 8.82 -6.55
CA VAL A 221 25.00 9.62 -5.33
C VAL A 221 24.24 10.94 -5.42
N ARG A 222 24.30 11.64 -6.55
CA ARG A 222 23.57 12.89 -6.77
C ARG A 222 22.05 12.69 -6.69
N LEU A 223 21.51 11.66 -7.35
CA LEU A 223 20.07 11.41 -7.40
C LEU A 223 19.50 10.97 -6.04
N PHE A 224 20.20 10.08 -5.32
CA PHE A 224 19.66 9.43 -4.12
C PHE A 224 20.31 9.87 -2.80
N GLY A 225 21.44 10.58 -2.85
CA GLY A 225 22.27 10.87 -1.70
C GLY A 225 23.11 9.68 -1.25
N ASN A 226 23.99 9.92 -0.28
CA ASN A 226 24.93 8.92 0.22
C ASN A 226 24.22 7.68 0.81
N ILE A 227 24.96 6.59 0.91
CA ILE A 227 24.49 5.36 1.54
C ILE A 227 24.46 5.58 3.07
N LYS A 228 23.46 4.99 3.75
CA LYS A 228 23.39 5.05 5.22
C LYS A 228 24.66 4.43 5.82
N GLY A 229 25.46 5.22 6.54
CA GLY A 229 26.66 4.76 7.25
C GLY A 229 27.94 5.53 6.94
N GLU A 230 27.95 6.44 5.96
CA GLU A 230 29.08 7.37 5.76
C GLU A 230 28.97 8.55 6.74
N GLU A 231 29.93 8.66 7.67
CA GLU A 231 29.93 9.65 8.76
C GLU A 231 30.52 11.02 8.35
N SER A 232 31.14 11.13 7.18
CA SER A 232 31.69 12.37 6.64
C SER A 232 30.90 12.84 5.42
N GLU A 233 30.42 14.09 5.47
CA GLU A 233 29.75 14.82 4.38
C GLU A 233 28.42 14.22 3.89
N PHE A 234 27.36 14.34 4.72
CA PHE A 234 25.99 13.99 4.31
C PHE A 234 25.52 14.80 3.10
N SER A 235 25.37 14.14 1.95
CA SER A 235 24.71 14.73 0.78
C SER A 235 23.26 14.25 0.65
N ALA A 236 22.33 15.20 0.58
CA ALA A 236 20.94 14.92 0.25
C ALA A 236 20.81 14.62 -1.25
N GLY A 237 20.04 13.59 -1.59
CA GLY A 237 19.73 13.28 -2.99
C GLY A 237 18.81 14.34 -3.60
N TRP A 238 18.96 14.57 -4.89
CA TRP A 238 18.21 15.59 -5.65
C TRP A 238 16.79 15.14 -6.01
N LEU A 239 16.45 13.86 -5.80
CA LEU A 239 15.11 13.32 -6.05
C LEU A 239 14.21 13.39 -4.81
N HIS A 240 13.05 14.04 -4.98
CA HIS A 240 11.99 14.19 -4.00
C HIS A 240 10.73 13.47 -4.48
N PHE A 241 10.28 12.49 -3.70
CA PHE A 241 9.16 11.62 -4.04
C PHE A 241 7.90 12.05 -3.29
N TYR A 242 6.76 11.93 -3.95
CA TYR A 242 5.46 12.17 -3.33
C TYR A 242 4.78 10.84 -2.98
N PRO A 243 3.97 10.80 -1.90
CA PRO A 243 3.24 9.59 -1.53
C PRO A 243 2.17 9.25 -2.56
N THR A 244 1.91 7.96 -2.77
CA THR A 244 0.75 7.49 -3.54
C THR A 244 -0.27 6.90 -2.59
N TYR A 245 -1.53 7.33 -2.68
CA TYR A 245 -2.62 6.82 -1.84
C TYR A 245 -3.58 5.97 -2.66
N PHE A 246 -4.19 4.98 -2.02
CA PHE A 246 -5.19 4.09 -2.62
C PHE A 246 -6.48 4.09 -1.82
N ASP A 247 -7.57 3.80 -2.50
CA ASP A 247 -8.92 3.64 -1.95
C ASP A 247 -9.34 2.18 -1.83
N ARG A 248 -8.41 1.24 -2.06
CA ARG A 248 -8.71 -0.19 -2.07
C ARG A 248 -7.73 -1.02 -1.25
N ILE A 249 -8.30 -1.99 -0.54
CA ILE A 249 -7.58 -3.06 0.16
C ILE A 249 -8.13 -4.42 -0.31
N GLY A 250 -7.24 -5.35 -0.59
CA GLY A 250 -7.55 -6.75 -0.88
C GLY A 250 -6.79 -7.70 0.06
N LEU A 251 -7.02 -8.99 -0.14
CA LEU A 251 -6.31 -10.06 0.57
C LEU A 251 -5.72 -11.06 -0.41
N GLU A 252 -4.44 -11.34 -0.21
CA GLU A 252 -3.73 -12.43 -0.86
C GLU A 252 -3.55 -13.57 0.15
N VAL A 253 -3.74 -14.80 -0.30
CA VAL A 253 -3.56 -15.99 0.54
C VAL A 253 -2.37 -16.78 0.02
N ILE A 254 -1.39 -17.00 0.89
CA ILE A 254 -0.30 -17.93 0.65
C ILE A 254 -0.52 -19.13 1.54
N ASN A 255 -0.66 -20.32 0.94
CA ASN A 255 -0.62 -21.57 1.68
C ASN A 255 0.73 -22.26 1.47
N PRO A 256 1.67 -22.20 2.42
CA PRO A 256 2.93 -22.94 2.31
C PRO A 256 2.64 -24.45 2.27
N HIS A 257 3.26 -25.15 1.32
CA HIS A 257 3.16 -26.61 1.24
C HIS A 257 4.46 -27.26 1.68
N SER A 258 4.36 -28.33 2.47
CA SER A 258 5.51 -29.19 2.74
C SER A 258 5.99 -29.82 1.42
N ARG A 259 7.30 -29.77 1.17
CA ARG A 259 7.91 -30.40 -0.02
C ARG A 259 7.85 -31.93 0.04
N GLU A 260 7.75 -32.50 1.24
CA GLU A 260 7.75 -33.96 1.45
C GLU A 260 6.35 -34.55 1.29
N THR A 261 5.33 -33.88 1.83
CA THR A 261 3.96 -34.43 1.90
C THR A 261 3.00 -33.79 0.91
N GLY A 262 3.36 -32.66 0.30
CA GLY A 262 2.46 -31.85 -0.54
C GLY A 262 1.30 -31.20 0.23
N ALA A 263 1.15 -31.49 1.52
CA ALA A 263 0.10 -30.94 2.35
C ALA A 263 0.38 -29.46 2.64
N GLY A 264 -0.67 -28.63 2.50
CA GLY A 264 -0.64 -27.23 2.89
C GLY A 264 -0.65 -27.09 4.41
N THR A 265 0.04 -26.08 4.93
CA THR A 265 -0.05 -25.68 6.34
C THR A 265 -1.23 -24.73 6.54
N TRP A 266 -1.20 -23.92 7.61
CA TRP A 266 -2.16 -22.85 7.80
C TRP A 266 -2.00 -21.76 6.72
N PRO A 267 -3.11 -21.29 6.10
CA PRO A 267 -3.05 -20.19 5.14
C PRO A 267 -2.60 -18.90 5.81
N ILE A 268 -1.67 -18.21 5.16
CA ILE A 268 -1.15 -16.90 5.57
C ILE A 268 -1.85 -15.84 4.74
N TYR A 269 -2.56 -14.94 5.43
CA TYR A 269 -3.26 -13.83 4.82
C TYR A 269 -2.36 -12.60 4.77
N LEU A 270 -2.25 -12.01 3.58
CA LEU A 270 -1.48 -10.79 3.32
C LEU A 270 -2.43 -9.73 2.80
N GLU A 271 -2.50 -8.62 3.51
CA GLU A 271 -3.25 -7.47 3.03
C GLU A 271 -2.48 -6.78 1.89
N SER A 272 -3.21 -6.47 0.81
CA SER A 272 -2.64 -5.93 -0.41
C SER A 272 -3.45 -4.75 -0.93
N VAL A 273 -2.85 -3.97 -1.83
CA VAL A 273 -3.63 -3.15 -2.75
C VAL A 273 -3.87 -4.02 -4.00
N PRO A 274 -5.13 -4.27 -4.38
CA PRO A 274 -5.46 -5.30 -5.36
C PRO A 274 -5.06 -4.90 -6.79
N VAL A 275 -4.93 -5.90 -7.66
CA VAL A 275 -4.75 -5.70 -9.10
C VAL A 275 -5.85 -4.82 -9.69
N GLY A 276 -5.52 -4.02 -10.71
CA GLY A 276 -6.45 -3.09 -11.36
C GLY A 276 -6.64 -1.78 -10.61
N THR A 277 -6.13 -1.65 -9.38
CA THR A 277 -6.16 -0.37 -8.66
C THR A 277 -5.24 0.63 -9.35
N LYS A 278 -5.74 1.86 -9.58
CA LYS A 278 -4.91 2.93 -10.13
C LYS A 278 -4.19 3.69 -9.03
N GLY A 279 -3.04 4.24 -9.35
CA GLY A 279 -2.29 5.14 -8.50
C GLY A 279 -1.66 6.26 -9.32
N SER A 280 -1.20 7.30 -8.64
CA SER A 280 -0.42 8.38 -9.22
C SER A 280 1.01 8.34 -8.70
N PHE A 281 1.96 8.61 -9.59
CA PHE A 281 3.37 8.77 -9.23
C PHE A 281 3.78 10.20 -9.55
N VAL A 282 4.40 10.88 -8.58
CA VAL A 282 4.96 12.22 -8.76
C VAL A 282 6.38 12.26 -8.20
N LEU A 283 7.27 12.82 -9.00
CA LEU A 283 8.68 12.99 -8.71
C LEU A 283 9.11 14.42 -9.04
N LEU A 284 9.88 14.99 -8.14
CA LEU A 284 10.51 16.29 -8.31
C LEU A 284 12.03 16.11 -8.21
N TYR A 285 12.75 16.69 -9.16
CA TYR A 285 14.20 16.82 -9.13
C TYR A 285 14.55 18.27 -8.82
N VAL A 286 15.33 18.47 -7.77
CA VAL A 286 15.82 19.80 -7.37
C VAL A 286 17.34 19.75 -7.34
N PRO A 287 18.03 20.49 -8.23
CA PRO A 287 19.47 20.56 -8.16
C PRO A 287 19.91 21.29 -6.90
N LEU A 288 20.74 20.61 -6.08
CA LEU A 288 21.33 21.17 -4.86
C LEU A 288 22.74 21.73 -5.08
N GLY A 289 23.14 21.89 -6.35
CA GLY A 289 24.42 22.41 -6.79
C GLY A 289 24.36 22.77 -8.28
N GLU A 290 25.49 23.13 -8.87
CA GLU A 290 25.57 23.41 -10.30
C GLU A 290 25.27 22.14 -11.12
N VAL A 291 24.46 22.30 -12.17
CA VAL A 291 24.14 21.25 -13.12
C VAL A 291 24.02 21.85 -14.51
N THR A 292 24.70 21.24 -15.48
CA THR A 292 24.55 21.60 -16.88
C THR A 292 23.23 21.04 -17.45
N GLU A 293 22.75 21.59 -18.56
CA GLU A 293 21.56 21.04 -19.20
C GLU A 293 21.79 19.58 -19.63
N GLU A 294 22.98 19.26 -20.14
CA GLU A 294 23.36 17.92 -20.56
C GLU A 294 23.35 16.93 -19.38
N GLU A 295 23.90 17.31 -18.22
CA GLU A 295 23.87 16.47 -17.02
C GLU A 295 22.45 16.28 -16.49
N MET A 296 21.64 17.34 -16.47
CA MET A 296 20.25 17.30 -16.04
C MET A 296 19.40 16.39 -16.96
N ARG A 297 19.63 16.45 -18.28
CA ARG A 297 19.01 15.54 -19.26
C ARG A 297 19.47 14.10 -19.08
N ALA A 298 20.76 13.87 -18.82
CA ALA A 298 21.31 12.53 -18.56
C ALA A 298 20.76 11.92 -17.26
N ASP A 299 20.58 12.75 -16.22
CA ASP A 299 19.92 12.38 -14.97
C ASP A 299 18.46 12.01 -15.21
N PHE A 300 17.73 12.83 -15.96
CA PHE A 300 16.34 12.54 -16.32
C PHE A 300 16.23 11.24 -17.13
N GLN A 301 17.11 11.01 -18.11
CA GLN A 301 17.11 9.77 -18.90
C GLN A 301 17.34 8.53 -18.02
N ALA A 302 18.32 8.59 -17.11
CA ALA A 302 18.62 7.50 -16.19
C ALA A 302 17.43 7.22 -15.25
N VAL A 303 16.79 8.27 -14.74
CA VAL A 303 15.57 8.17 -13.92
C VAL A 303 14.42 7.58 -14.72
N ALA A 304 14.17 8.04 -15.95
CA ALA A 304 13.10 7.52 -16.81
C ALA A 304 13.29 6.02 -17.10
N GLN A 305 14.51 5.59 -17.41
CA GLN A 305 14.84 4.17 -17.59
C GLN A 305 14.60 3.37 -16.29
N GLY A 306 15.03 3.92 -15.15
CA GLY A 306 14.79 3.35 -13.84
C GLY A 306 13.29 3.19 -13.53
N ILE A 307 12.49 4.20 -13.85
CA ILE A 307 11.03 4.18 -13.67
C ILE A 307 10.41 3.11 -14.57
N LYS A 308 10.75 3.06 -15.86
CA LYS A 308 10.26 2.02 -16.79
C LYS A 308 10.55 0.63 -16.25
N ALA A 309 11.79 0.36 -15.83
CA ALA A 309 12.18 -0.94 -15.29
C ALA A 309 11.51 -1.26 -13.95
N MET A 310 11.38 -0.27 -13.05
CA MET A 310 10.71 -0.40 -11.76
C MET A 310 9.24 -0.81 -11.94
N PHE A 311 8.49 -0.12 -12.80
CA PHE A 311 7.06 -0.39 -12.98
C PHE A 311 6.78 -1.66 -13.79
N THR A 312 7.59 -1.96 -14.82
CA THR A 312 7.26 -3.02 -15.81
C THR A 312 7.99 -4.34 -15.57
N VAL A 313 9.21 -4.32 -15.02
CA VAL A 313 10.08 -5.51 -14.90
C VAL A 313 10.22 -5.94 -13.43
N TYR A 314 10.69 -5.04 -12.57
CA TYR A 314 11.08 -5.41 -11.22
C TYR A 314 9.92 -5.37 -10.22
N GLY A 315 9.00 -4.42 -10.36
CA GLY A 315 7.95 -4.15 -9.38
C GLY A 315 8.45 -3.37 -8.16
N PHE A 316 7.51 -2.87 -7.36
CA PHE A 316 7.76 -2.11 -6.13
C PHE A 316 7.05 -2.72 -4.91
N GLY A 317 7.52 -2.39 -3.71
CA GLY A 317 6.99 -2.97 -2.46
C GLY A 317 7.65 -4.31 -2.08
N ALA A 318 6.87 -5.21 -1.49
CA ALA A 318 7.33 -6.51 -1.01
C ALA A 318 7.06 -7.64 -2.02
N LYS A 319 7.84 -8.74 -1.90
CA LYS A 319 7.72 -9.96 -2.73
C LYS A 319 7.80 -9.71 -4.26
N THR A 320 8.60 -8.72 -4.67
CA THR A 320 8.82 -8.35 -6.08
C THR A 320 9.42 -9.49 -6.92
N SER A 321 10.20 -10.39 -6.32
CA SER A 321 10.70 -11.61 -6.97
C SER A 321 9.58 -12.58 -7.39
N SER A 322 8.42 -12.54 -6.73
CA SER A 322 7.21 -13.28 -7.11
C SER A 322 6.28 -12.46 -8.04
N GLY A 323 6.75 -11.30 -8.52
CA GLY A 323 6.05 -10.45 -9.49
C GLY A 323 5.11 -9.40 -8.89
N PHE A 324 5.05 -9.26 -7.56
CA PHE A 324 4.23 -8.23 -6.90
C PHE A 324 4.67 -6.81 -7.25
N GLY A 325 3.71 -5.88 -7.21
CA GLY A 325 3.94 -4.45 -7.43
C GLY A 325 4.36 -4.07 -8.85
N ARG A 326 4.04 -4.89 -9.85
CA ARG A 326 4.16 -4.50 -11.27
C ARG A 326 2.93 -3.70 -11.70
N ALA A 327 3.11 -2.69 -12.56
CA ALA A 327 2.03 -1.85 -13.04
C ALA A 327 2.20 -1.46 -14.51
N ASN A 328 1.09 -1.13 -15.15
CA ASN A 328 1.05 -0.48 -16.45
C ASN A 328 1.06 1.04 -16.23
N VAL A 329 1.93 1.75 -16.92
CA VAL A 329 2.06 3.21 -16.82
C VAL A 329 1.38 3.87 -18.02
N ASP A 330 0.54 4.87 -17.78
CA ASP A 330 -0.09 5.68 -18.84
C ASP A 330 0.91 6.73 -19.36
N TRP A 331 2.05 6.26 -19.88
CA TRP A 331 3.22 7.10 -20.18
C TRP A 331 2.95 8.19 -21.23
N GLU A 332 2.02 7.96 -22.16
CA GLU A 332 1.57 8.94 -23.16
C GLU A 332 0.87 10.15 -22.53
N LYS A 333 0.26 9.94 -21.36
CA LYS A 333 -0.44 10.98 -20.58
C LYS A 333 0.42 11.53 -19.45
N ALA A 334 1.70 11.18 -19.41
CA ALA A 334 2.60 11.71 -18.40
C ALA A 334 2.77 13.22 -18.59
N GLU A 335 2.82 13.91 -17.46
CA GLU A 335 3.16 15.33 -17.39
C GLU A 335 4.65 15.45 -17.05
N VAL A 336 5.41 16.07 -17.94
CA VAL A 336 6.85 16.31 -17.80
C VAL A 336 7.09 17.80 -17.95
N GLN A 337 7.79 18.40 -16.99
CA GLN A 337 8.16 19.81 -17.04
C GLN A 337 9.65 19.99 -16.68
N PRO A 338 10.42 20.79 -17.43
CA PRO A 338 10.05 21.48 -18.68
C PRO A 338 9.82 20.52 -19.85
N ARG A 339 8.70 20.68 -20.56
CA ARG A 339 8.24 19.71 -21.57
C ARG A 339 9.11 19.74 -22.82
N ASP A 340 9.43 20.93 -23.30
CA ASP A 340 10.27 21.21 -24.46
C ASP A 340 11.67 20.59 -24.36
N LEU A 341 12.21 20.50 -23.14
CA LEU A 341 13.52 19.89 -22.91
C LEU A 341 13.41 18.36 -22.75
N LEU A 342 12.47 17.87 -21.95
CA LEU A 342 12.55 16.50 -21.43
C LEU A 342 11.56 15.51 -22.06
N TRP A 343 10.55 15.99 -22.79
CA TRP A 343 9.50 15.13 -23.32
C TRP A 343 10.02 14.09 -24.33
N ASP A 344 10.93 14.49 -25.22
CA ASP A 344 11.47 13.58 -26.22
C ASP A 344 12.28 12.46 -25.57
N VAL A 345 13.05 12.77 -24.52
CA VAL A 345 13.79 11.78 -23.73
C VAL A 345 12.84 10.80 -23.04
N TRP A 346 11.75 11.32 -22.44
CA TRP A 346 10.73 10.46 -21.83
C TRP A 346 10.11 9.53 -22.88
N LYS A 347 9.67 10.09 -24.00
CA LYS A 347 9.02 9.35 -25.08
C LYS A 347 9.93 8.26 -25.65
N GLU A 348 11.19 8.57 -25.95
CA GLU A 348 12.19 7.61 -26.45
C GLU A 348 12.32 6.40 -25.51
N VAL A 349 12.51 6.66 -24.21
CA VAL A 349 12.61 5.59 -23.20
C VAL A 349 11.40 4.66 -23.20
N TRP A 350 10.19 5.19 -23.36
CA TRP A 350 8.97 4.37 -23.35
C TRP A 350 8.66 3.70 -24.69
N GLN A 351 9.07 4.28 -25.81
CA GLN A 351 8.87 3.70 -27.15
C GLN A 351 9.85 2.58 -27.49
N ASP A 352 11.08 2.64 -26.97
CA ASP A 352 12.15 1.67 -27.29
C ASP A 352 12.06 0.35 -26.49
N GLY A 353 10.87 -0.25 -26.36
CA GLY A 353 10.76 -1.55 -25.69
C GLY A 353 9.45 -2.28 -25.86
#